data_AF-A0A965M8N4-F1
#
_entry.id   AF-A0A965M8N4-F1
#
_cell.length_a   1.000
_cell.length_b   1.000
_cell.length_c   1.000
_cell.angle_alpha   90.00
_cell.angle_beta   90.00
_cell.angle_gamma   90.00
#
_symmetry.space_group_name_H-M   'P 1'
#
loop_
_entity.id
_entity.type
_entity.pdbx_description
1 polymer ?
#
loop_
_entity_poly.entity_id
_entity_poly.type
_entity_poly.pdbx_seq_one_letter_code
_entity_poly.pdbx_strand_id
1 'polypeptide(L)'
;MEIIDNINRLLGDDLKQNIGQGSKLKVAASCFSIYAFEALRSELEKIESLQFIFTSPAFVPDQVTDKFRKEHREFHIPKLERERNLYGSEFEVRLRNELTQKAIAKECAEWMRNKAVFRSNRGSAPMQQFAAVTNNESESIYLPLHGFTAVDLGYEKGNAVSN
;
A
#
# COMPACT_ATOMS: atom_id res chain seq x y z
N MET A 1 11.60 21.12 5.76
CA MET A 1 11.56 19.66 5.54
C MET A 1 11.47 19.04 6.91
N GLU A 2 10.33 18.44 7.23
CA GLU A 2 10.09 17.83 8.54
C GLU A 2 10.36 16.32 8.43
N ILE A 3 10.91 15.73 9.49
CA ILE A 3 11.23 14.30 9.53
C ILE A 3 10.12 13.62 10.34
N ILE A 4 9.54 12.56 9.77
CA ILE A 4 8.57 11.69 10.42
C ILE A 4 9.32 10.41 10.78
N ASP A 5 9.39 10.11 12.08
CA ASP A 5 10.16 8.98 12.63
C ASP A 5 9.26 7.79 13.01
N ASN A 6 7.94 7.93 12.99
CA ASN A 6 7.00 6.93 13.50
C ASN A 6 7.29 6.53 14.99
N ILE A 7 7.97 7.40 15.75
CA ILE A 7 8.16 7.31 17.21
C ILE A 7 7.45 8.49 17.89
N ASN A 8 7.90 9.70 17.57
CA ASN A 8 7.38 10.93 18.16
C ASN A 8 6.28 11.54 17.28
N ARG A 9 6.38 11.34 15.96
CA ARG A 9 5.38 11.78 14.99
C ARG A 9 5.08 10.64 14.04
N LEU A 10 3.80 10.27 14.00
CA LEU A 10 3.31 9.19 13.15
C LEU A 10 2.93 9.72 11.77
N LEU A 11 3.32 9.00 10.73
CA LEU A 11 2.93 9.31 9.36
C LEU A 11 1.40 9.29 9.20
N GLY A 12 0.74 8.31 9.82
CA GLY A 12 -0.71 8.20 9.76
C GLY A 12 -1.41 9.44 10.31
N ASP A 13 -0.96 9.97 11.44
CA ASP A 13 -1.58 11.15 12.06
C ASP A 13 -1.32 12.42 11.24
N ASP A 14 -0.14 12.52 10.63
CA ASP A 14 0.16 13.63 9.71
C ASP A 14 -0.73 13.59 8.46
N LEU A 15 -0.92 12.39 7.89
CA LEU A 15 -1.84 12.20 6.78
C LEU A 15 -3.27 12.57 7.17
N LYS A 16 -3.73 12.23 8.38
CA LYS A 16 -5.06 12.61 8.86
C LYS A 16 -5.27 14.13 8.91
N GLN A 17 -4.24 14.86 9.31
CA GLN A 17 -4.30 16.32 9.39
C GLN A 17 -4.27 16.98 8.01
N ASN A 18 -3.54 16.39 7.07
CA ASN A 18 -3.39 16.93 5.72
C ASN A 18 -4.53 16.53 4.77
N ILE A 19 -5.23 15.42 5.01
CA ILE A 19 -6.37 14.99 4.21
C ILE A 19 -7.62 15.79 4.58
N GLY A 20 -7.98 16.72 3.71
CA GLY A 20 -9.23 17.50 3.77
C GLY A 20 -10.35 16.98 2.87
N GLN A 21 -11.47 17.70 2.87
CA GLN A 21 -12.59 17.44 1.96
C GLN A 21 -12.17 17.71 0.51
N GLY A 22 -12.39 16.75 -0.40
CA GLY A 22 -12.06 16.91 -1.81
C GLY A 22 -10.58 16.74 -2.15
N SER A 23 -9.76 16.27 -1.21
CA SER A 23 -8.33 16.03 -1.44
C SER A 23 -8.10 14.99 -2.54
N LYS A 24 -6.97 15.10 -3.24
CA LYS A 24 -6.50 14.09 -4.21
C LYS A 24 -5.25 13.43 -3.66
N LEU A 25 -5.32 12.11 -3.48
CA LEU A 25 -4.22 11.33 -2.94
C LEU A 25 -3.53 10.56 -4.08
N LYS A 26 -2.20 10.71 -4.20
CA LYS A 26 -1.37 9.93 -5.12
C LYS A 26 -0.34 9.14 -4.30
N VAL A 27 -0.28 7.83 -4.51
CA VAL A 27 0.62 6.96 -3.76
C VAL A 27 1.36 6.05 -4.73
N ALA A 28 2.68 6.00 -4.61
CA ALA A 28 3.54 5.02 -5.26
C ALA A 28 4.22 4.19 -4.17
N ALA A 29 3.73 2.96 -3.96
CA ALA A 29 4.22 2.09 -2.90
C ALA A 29 4.21 0.62 -3.33
N SER A 30 4.86 -0.26 -2.57
CA SER A 30 4.95 -1.68 -2.91
C SER A 30 3.69 -2.48 -2.55
N CYS A 31 2.96 -2.07 -1.53
CA CYS A 31 1.80 -2.77 -0.99
C CYS A 31 0.72 -1.80 -0.49
N PHE A 32 -0.52 -2.28 -0.46
CA PHE A 32 -1.68 -1.60 0.11
C PHE A 32 -2.41 -2.57 1.04
N SER A 33 -2.49 -2.24 2.33
CA SER A 33 -3.15 -3.07 3.34
C SER A 33 -4.55 -2.53 3.66
N ILE A 34 -5.52 -3.43 3.80
CA ILE A 34 -6.89 -3.08 4.21
C ILE A 34 -6.94 -2.48 5.63
N TYR A 35 -5.96 -2.78 6.48
CA TYR A 35 -5.86 -2.22 7.82
C TYR A 35 -5.36 -0.78 7.82
N ALA A 36 -4.48 -0.43 6.88
CA ALA A 36 -4.10 0.96 6.65
C ALA A 36 -5.31 1.78 6.15
N PHE A 37 -6.14 1.16 5.30
CA PHE A 37 -7.42 1.75 4.89
C PHE A 37 -8.34 1.96 6.09
N GLU A 38 -8.52 0.96 6.95
CA GLU A 38 -9.38 1.08 8.12
C GLU A 38 -8.91 2.18 9.10
N ALA A 39 -7.60 2.25 9.35
CA ALA A 39 -7.01 3.25 10.24
C ALA A 39 -7.21 4.70 9.76
N LEU A 40 -7.35 4.89 8.44
CA LEU A 40 -7.56 6.18 7.77
C LEU A 40 -8.95 6.30 7.13
N ARG A 41 -9.90 5.42 7.50
CA ARG A 41 -11.18 5.30 6.79
C ARG A 41 -11.93 6.63 6.73
N SER A 42 -12.01 7.32 7.87
CA SER A 42 -12.81 8.55 7.98
C SER A 42 -12.24 9.70 7.12
N GLU A 43 -10.94 9.66 6.87
CA GLU A 43 -10.20 10.63 6.07
C GLU A 43 -10.24 10.25 4.60
N LEU A 44 -10.03 8.97 4.29
CA LEU A 44 -10.15 8.41 2.94
C LEU A 44 -11.57 8.48 2.39
N GLU A 45 -12.60 8.53 3.24
CA GLU A 45 -13.98 8.79 2.81
C GLU A 45 -14.19 10.25 2.37
N LYS A 46 -13.33 11.20 2.76
CA LYS A 46 -13.46 12.63 2.39
C LYS A 46 -12.76 12.99 1.08
N ILE A 47 -11.84 12.16 0.60
CA ILE A 47 -11.07 12.43 -0.62
C ILE A 47 -11.97 12.38 -1.87
N GLU A 48 -11.57 13.12 -2.90
CA GLU A 48 -12.18 13.05 -4.23
C GLU A 48 -11.69 11.78 -4.95
N SER A 49 -10.38 11.51 -4.92
CA SER A 49 -9.80 10.34 -5.57
C SER A 49 -8.49 9.88 -4.96
N LEU A 50 -8.23 8.58 -5.05
CA LEU A 50 -6.94 7.94 -4.81
C LEU A 50 -6.37 7.41 -6.13
N GLN A 51 -5.14 7.77 -6.45
CA GLN A 51 -4.35 7.12 -7.51
C GLN A 51 -3.21 6.34 -6.87
N PHE A 52 -3.25 5.02 -6.96
CA PHE A 52 -2.25 4.15 -6.38
C PHE A 52 -1.47 3.45 -7.49
N ILE A 53 -0.14 3.51 -7.42
CA ILE A 53 0.76 2.78 -8.32
C ILE A 53 1.59 1.80 -7.50
N PHE A 54 1.45 0.51 -7.80
CA PHE A 54 2.34 -0.52 -7.28
C PHE A 54 3.72 -0.37 -7.92
N THR A 55 4.72 -0.04 -7.10
CA THR A 55 6.12 0.14 -7.56
C THR A 55 6.79 -1.18 -7.94
N SER A 56 6.29 -2.30 -7.42
CA SER A 56 6.63 -3.66 -7.84
C SER A 56 5.52 -4.26 -8.72
N PRO A 57 5.85 -5.15 -9.68
CA PRO A 57 4.85 -5.84 -10.49
C PRO A 57 4.07 -6.85 -9.63
N ALA A 58 3.02 -6.38 -8.97
CA ALA A 58 2.15 -7.20 -8.13
C ALA A 58 0.93 -7.76 -8.90
N PHE A 59 0.55 -7.13 -10.01
CA PHE A 59 -0.66 -7.45 -10.80
C PHE A 59 -0.41 -7.60 -12.30
N VAL A 60 0.85 -7.73 -12.72
CA VAL A 60 1.15 -8.13 -14.09
C VAL A 60 0.92 -9.63 -14.14
N PRO A 61 -0.09 -10.15 -14.87
CA PRO A 61 -0.08 -11.57 -15.21
C PRO A 61 1.26 -11.79 -15.89
N ASP A 62 2.13 -12.58 -15.26
CA ASP A 62 3.47 -12.92 -15.74
C ASP A 62 3.38 -13.16 -17.26
N GLN A 63 4.38 -12.90 -18.09
CA GLN A 63 5.49 -13.84 -18.29
C GLN A 63 5.18 -15.36 -18.10
N VAL A 64 3.91 -15.79 -18.01
CA VAL A 64 3.37 -17.14 -18.27
C VAL A 64 3.31 -17.41 -19.77
N THR A 65 3.79 -16.47 -20.60
CA THR A 65 4.24 -16.78 -21.96
C THR A 65 5.75 -16.87 -21.99
N ASP A 66 6.29 -17.72 -21.12
CA ASP A 66 7.45 -18.52 -21.49
C ASP A 66 7.05 -19.28 -22.76
N LYS A 67 7.36 -18.67 -23.91
CA LYS A 67 7.39 -19.37 -25.18
C LYS A 67 8.36 -20.52 -25.00
N PHE A 68 7.81 -21.71 -24.72
CA PHE A 68 8.39 -23.03 -24.94
C PHE A 68 9.91 -23.02 -25.22
N ARG A 69 10.73 -22.77 -24.19
CA ARG A 69 12.11 -23.22 -24.21
C ARG A 69 12.19 -24.37 -23.22
N LYS A 70 12.05 -25.56 -23.79
CA LYS A 70 12.43 -26.83 -23.18
C LYS A 70 13.92 -26.76 -22.88
N GLU A 71 14.32 -26.28 -21.72
CA GLU A 71 15.67 -26.54 -21.24
C GLU A 71 15.71 -26.51 -19.71
N HIS A 72 16.04 -27.68 -19.18
CA HIS A 72 16.36 -28.05 -17.81
C HIS A 72 15.38 -27.67 -16.69
N ARG A 73 14.72 -28.72 -16.18
CA ARG A 73 14.12 -28.75 -14.84
C ARG A 73 15.22 -28.61 -13.80
N GLU A 74 15.57 -27.38 -13.46
CA GLU A 74 16.09 -27.09 -12.14
C GLU A 74 14.90 -26.76 -11.24
N PHE A 75 14.86 -27.36 -10.06
CA PHE A 75 13.78 -27.22 -9.10
C PHE A 75 13.63 -25.73 -8.71
N HIS A 76 12.76 -25.01 -9.41
CA HIS A 76 12.36 -23.67 -9.02
C HIS A 76 11.47 -23.78 -7.79
N ILE A 77 12.08 -23.62 -6.61
CA ILE A 77 11.34 -23.42 -5.36
C ILE A 77 10.54 -22.13 -5.54
N PRO A 78 9.20 -22.18 -5.64
CA PRO A 78 8.38 -21.00 -5.82
C PRO A 78 8.68 -20.05 -4.67
N LYS A 79 8.90 -18.77 -4.99
CA LYS A 79 9.14 -17.70 -4.02
C LYS A 79 7.88 -17.51 -3.15
N LEU A 80 7.71 -18.37 -2.15
CA LEU A 80 6.62 -18.35 -1.16
C LEU A 80 6.45 -16.98 -0.49
N GLU A 81 7.52 -16.19 -0.39
CA GLU A 81 7.48 -14.82 0.13
C GLU A 81 6.68 -13.85 -0.76
N ARG A 82 6.66 -14.09 -2.08
CA ARG A 82 6.04 -13.19 -3.04
C ARG A 82 4.52 -13.33 -3.04
N GLU A 83 4.01 -14.55 -2.87
CA GLU A 83 2.59 -14.81 -2.60
C GLU A 83 2.21 -14.40 -1.18
N ARG A 84 3.08 -14.59 -0.18
CA ARG A 84 2.82 -14.08 1.19
C ARG A 84 2.58 -12.58 1.21
N ASN A 85 3.32 -11.78 0.46
CA ASN A 85 3.08 -10.32 0.43
C ASN A 85 1.76 -9.90 -0.25
N LEU A 86 1.17 -10.77 -1.08
CA LEU A 86 -0.17 -10.58 -1.65
C LEU A 86 -1.29 -11.01 -0.67
N TYR A 87 -1.00 -11.95 0.23
CA TYR A 87 -1.92 -12.48 1.25
C TYR A 87 -1.66 -11.98 2.68
N GLY A 88 -0.75 -11.01 2.82
CA GLY A 88 -0.37 -10.43 4.09
C GLY A 88 0.86 -11.04 4.74
N SER A 89 1.62 -10.18 5.43
CA SER A 89 2.74 -10.60 6.28
C SER A 89 2.25 -11.59 7.37
N GLU A 90 3.17 -12.26 8.06
CA GLU A 90 2.87 -13.20 9.17
C GLU A 90 1.97 -12.61 10.27
N PHE A 91 1.80 -11.28 10.26
CA PHE A 91 0.92 -10.52 11.14
C PHE A 91 -0.54 -10.46 10.66
N GLU A 92 -0.82 -10.34 9.35
CA GLU A 92 -2.19 -10.40 8.82
C GLU A 92 -2.82 -11.79 9.06
N VAL A 93 -1.97 -12.82 9.15
CA VAL A 93 -2.36 -14.18 9.56
C VAL A 93 -2.87 -14.24 11.01
N ARG A 94 -2.36 -13.40 11.93
CA ARG A 94 -2.85 -13.33 13.33
C ARG A 94 -4.24 -12.71 13.44
N LEU A 95 -4.57 -11.75 12.56
CA LEU A 95 -5.85 -11.04 12.53
C LEU A 95 -6.98 -11.80 11.79
N ARG A 96 -6.65 -12.93 11.14
CA ARG A 96 -7.62 -13.85 10.51
C ARG A 96 -8.62 -14.47 11.50
N ASN A 97 -8.36 -14.34 12.80
CA ASN A 97 -9.22 -14.83 13.87
C ASN A 97 -10.34 -13.85 14.26
N GLU A 98 -10.38 -12.64 13.71
CA GLU A 98 -11.45 -11.70 13.99
C GLU A 98 -12.50 -11.67 12.87
N LEU A 99 -13.77 -11.78 13.24
CA LEU A 99 -14.94 -11.67 12.35
C LEU A 99 -15.03 -10.30 11.63
N THR A 100 -14.15 -9.36 11.96
CA THR A 100 -14.05 -7.99 11.44
C THR A 100 -13.44 -7.94 10.03
N GLN A 101 -12.49 -8.81 9.68
CA GLN A 101 -11.74 -8.75 8.42
C GLN A 101 -12.64 -8.77 7.18
N LYS A 102 -13.68 -9.60 7.18
CA LYS A 102 -14.62 -9.72 6.05
C LYS A 102 -15.45 -8.44 5.85
N ALA A 103 -15.84 -7.79 6.94
CA ALA A 103 -16.59 -6.54 6.88
C ALA A 103 -15.71 -5.40 6.33
N ILE A 104 -14.50 -5.25 6.89
CA ILE A 104 -13.51 -4.25 6.47
C ILE A 104 -13.13 -4.43 5.01
N ALA A 105 -12.86 -5.67 4.58
CA ALA A 105 -12.52 -5.96 3.19
C ALA A 105 -13.66 -5.61 2.22
N LYS A 106 -14.92 -5.82 2.62
CA LYS A 106 -16.09 -5.46 1.81
C LYS A 106 -16.21 -3.94 1.66
N GLU A 107 -16.11 -3.21 2.77
CA GLU A 107 -16.17 -1.75 2.77
C GLU A 107 -15.00 -1.14 1.99
N CYS A 108 -13.79 -1.66 2.19
CA CYS A 108 -12.61 -1.26 1.42
C CYS A 108 -12.82 -1.51 -0.07
N ALA A 109 -13.38 -2.67 -0.46
CA ALA A 109 -13.64 -2.97 -1.86
C ALA A 109 -14.68 -2.03 -2.48
N GLU A 110 -15.74 -1.68 -1.75
CA GLU A 110 -16.74 -0.72 -2.19
C GLU A 110 -16.14 0.68 -2.34
N TRP A 111 -15.37 1.13 -1.36
CA TRP A 111 -14.64 2.39 -1.42
C TRP A 111 -13.67 2.44 -2.60
N MET A 112 -12.89 1.37 -2.81
CA MET A 112 -11.91 1.29 -3.90
C MET A 112 -12.59 1.42 -5.27
N ARG A 113 -13.75 0.79 -5.48
CA ARG A 113 -14.50 0.90 -6.76
C ARG A 113 -14.97 2.33 -7.04
N ASN A 114 -15.29 3.09 -6.00
CA ASN A 114 -15.88 4.41 -6.13
C ASN A 114 -14.82 5.52 -6.21
N LYS A 115 -13.70 5.38 -5.50
CA LYS A 115 -12.74 6.48 -5.27
C LYS A 115 -11.31 6.17 -5.69
N ALA A 116 -10.94 4.91 -5.87
CA ALA A 116 -9.54 4.52 -6.07
C ALA A 116 -9.29 3.96 -7.46
N VAL A 117 -8.15 4.36 -8.04
CA VAL A 117 -7.62 3.78 -9.27
C VAL A 117 -6.26 3.19 -8.96
N PHE A 118 -6.17 1.86 -9.07
CA PHE A 118 -4.92 1.13 -8.90
C PHE A 118 -4.29 0.84 -10.27
N ARG A 119 -2.98 1.09 -10.36
CA ARG A 119 -2.15 0.73 -11.50
C ARG A 119 -0.90 0.02 -10.99
N SER A 120 -0.21 -0.71 -11.86
CA SER A 120 1.05 -1.36 -11.53
C SER A 120 2.11 -0.93 -12.54
N ASN A 121 3.32 -0.67 -12.06
CA ASN A 121 4.45 -0.38 -12.93
C ASN A 121 4.81 -1.64 -13.76
N ARG A 122 4.71 -1.53 -15.09
CA ARG A 122 5.07 -2.60 -16.03
C ARG A 122 6.55 -2.54 -16.44
N GLY A 123 7.24 -1.44 -16.12
CA GLY A 123 8.65 -1.27 -16.41
C GLY A 123 9.54 -2.04 -15.45
N SER A 124 10.72 -2.46 -15.91
CA SER A 124 11.77 -3.03 -15.05
C SER A 124 12.54 -1.98 -14.25
N ALA A 125 12.36 -0.69 -14.56
CA ALA A 125 13.05 0.40 -13.89
C ALA A 125 12.45 0.65 -12.49
N PRO A 126 13.30 0.85 -11.46
CA PRO A 126 12.81 1.19 -10.12
C PRO A 126 12.07 2.53 -10.15
N MET A 127 10.88 2.54 -9.57
CA MET A 127 10.07 3.76 -9.40
C MET A 127 10.29 4.31 -8.00
N GLN A 128 10.43 5.63 -7.90
CA GLN A 128 10.51 6.31 -6.62
C GLN A 128 9.21 6.13 -5.83
N GLN A 129 9.36 5.80 -4.55
CA GLN A 129 8.27 5.54 -3.62
C GLN A 129 7.88 6.81 -2.88
N PHE A 130 6.61 7.19 -2.92
CA PHE A 130 6.11 8.44 -2.32
C PHE A 130 4.61 8.42 -2.06
N ALA A 131 4.15 9.34 -1.22
CA ALA A 131 2.75 9.78 -1.19
C ALA A 131 2.65 11.29 -1.36
N ALA A 132 1.62 11.76 -2.04
CA ALA A 132 1.31 13.17 -2.20
C ALA A 132 -0.17 13.41 -1.94
N VAL A 133 -0.46 14.36 -1.05
CA VAL A 133 -1.81 14.85 -0.76
C VAL A 133 -1.92 16.23 -1.39
N THR A 134 -2.79 16.37 -2.40
CA THR A 134 -3.08 17.65 -3.03
C THR A 134 -4.45 18.14 -2.57
N ASN A 135 -4.46 19.29 -1.91
CA ASN A 135 -5.64 20.06 -1.56
C ASN A 135 -5.76 21.26 -2.50
N ASN A 136 -6.85 22.03 -2.41
CA ASN A 136 -7.03 23.23 -3.25
C ASN A 136 -5.96 24.31 -2.98
N GLU A 137 -5.38 24.33 -1.78
CA GLU A 137 -4.49 25.40 -1.32
C GLU A 137 -3.08 24.91 -0.92
N SER A 138 -2.92 23.61 -0.68
CA SER A 138 -1.66 23.03 -0.20
C SER A 138 -1.35 21.68 -0.85
N GLU A 139 -0.06 21.38 -1.03
CA GLU A 139 0.43 20.08 -1.48
C GLU A 139 1.45 19.56 -0.47
N SER A 140 1.18 18.40 0.11
CA SER A 140 2.04 17.72 1.09
C SER A 140 2.62 16.47 0.45
N ILE A 141 3.95 16.33 0.48
CA ILE A 141 4.67 15.21 -0.15
C ILE A 141 5.46 14.45 0.90
N TYR A 142 5.29 13.13 0.93
CA TYR A 142 5.90 12.20 1.87
C TYR A 142 6.87 11.27 1.15
N LEU A 143 8.12 11.26 1.63
CA LEU A 143 9.24 10.58 1.00
C LEU A 143 10.22 10.05 2.06
N PRO A 144 10.72 8.81 1.94
CA PRO A 144 10.22 7.71 1.11
C PRO A 144 9.03 6.99 1.77
N LEU A 145 8.08 6.49 0.98
CA LEU A 145 6.96 5.67 1.49
C LEU A 145 6.99 4.25 0.90
N HIS A 146 7.55 3.29 1.64
CA HIS A 146 7.77 1.93 1.13
C HIS A 146 6.48 1.15 0.87
N GLY A 147 5.53 1.24 1.80
CA GLY A 147 4.24 0.57 1.74
C GLY A 147 3.12 1.48 2.24
N PHE A 148 1.88 1.07 2.00
CA PHE A 148 0.70 1.67 2.62
C PHE A 148 0.10 0.64 3.59
N THR A 149 0.78 0.45 4.72
CA THR A 149 0.44 -0.54 5.77
C THR A 149 0.34 0.13 7.14
N ALA A 150 -0.28 -0.54 8.12
CA ALA A 150 -0.37 -0.01 9.48
C ALA A 150 1.03 0.23 10.12
N VAL A 151 2.02 -0.58 9.74
CA VAL A 151 3.42 -0.41 10.13
C VAL A 151 4.02 0.86 9.51
N ASP A 152 3.85 1.08 8.21
CA ASP A 152 4.39 2.26 7.52
C ASP A 152 3.74 3.56 8.03
N LEU A 153 2.46 3.50 8.41
CA LEU A 153 1.73 4.60 9.03
C LEU A 153 2.15 4.88 10.48
N GLY A 154 2.95 4.00 11.09
CA GLY A 154 3.42 4.13 12.48
C GLY A 154 2.42 3.64 13.54
N TYR A 155 1.31 3.02 13.14
CA TYR A 155 0.32 2.47 14.09
C TYR A 155 0.73 1.11 14.66
N GLU A 156 1.68 0.44 14.01
CA GLU A 156 2.23 -0.83 14.48
C GLU A 156 3.75 -0.84 14.45
N LYS A 157 4.34 -1.61 15.37
CA LYS A 157 5.80 -1.83 15.38
C LYS A 157 6.18 -2.82 14.30
N GLY A 158 6.87 -2.32 13.27
CA GLY A 158 7.48 -3.14 12.24
C GLY A 158 8.79 -3.80 12.68
N ASN A 159 9.34 -4.63 11.79
CA ASN A 159 10.68 -5.21 11.92
C ASN A 159 11.80 -4.27 11.42
N ALA A 160 11.45 -3.04 11.03
CA ALA A 160 12.43 -2.04 10.61
C ALA A 160 13.24 -1.58 11.82
N VAL A 161 14.55 -1.81 11.79
CA VAL A 161 15.51 -1.43 12.85
C VAL A 161 15.69 0.09 12.94
N SER A 162 15.09 0.85 12.01
CA SER A 162 15.28 2.30 11.81
C SER A 162 14.01 3.13 12.07
N ASN A 163 12.99 2.59 12.74
CA ASN A 163 11.92 3.44 13.28
C ASN A 163 12.46 4.16 14.51
#